data_AF-A0A7S3V328-F1
#
_entry.id   AF-A0A7S3V328-F1
#
_cell.length_a   1.000
_cell.length_b   1.000
_cell.length_c   1.000
_cell.angle_alpha   90.00
_cell.angle_beta   90.00
_cell.angle_gamma   90.00
#
_symmetry.space_group_name_H-M   'P 1'
#
loop_
_entity.id
_entity.type
_entity.pdbx_description
1 polymer ?
#
loop_
_entity_poly.entity_id
_entity_poly.type
_entity_poly.pdbx_seq_one_letter_code
_entity_poly.pdbx_strand_id
1 'polypeptide(L)'
;MYAAPSTSPLGSNKRREREKVLKQKTGAMIREQKDEESKRETCPTVWKPRTPESEKDLEKMLEEIRMHPNLPKRSYPKEPHFKPGTSAKSRLQVLQRFISSFEYNHTKENFFQIRKDLGMNRIMSTAKDVINEGLPIKCIEAVFLACYLTRDMEDLVRIPVRFQTKVENGNVYRHIVMAVENLGKW
;
A
#
# COMPACT_ATOMS: atom_id res chain seq x y z
N MET A 1 4.72 72.50 -54.32
CA MET A 1 4.40 73.55 -53.34
C MET A 1 3.87 72.90 -52.08
N TYR A 2 4.22 73.51 -50.94
CA TYR A 2 4.08 73.04 -49.57
C TYR A 2 2.63 72.85 -49.08
N ALA A 3 2.40 71.86 -48.20
CA ALA A 3 1.92 72.04 -46.82
C ALA A 3 1.52 70.69 -46.18
N ALA A 4 2.05 70.42 -44.99
CA ALA A 4 1.57 69.38 -44.07
C ALA A 4 0.49 69.95 -43.14
N PRO A 5 -0.52 69.16 -42.71
CA PRO A 5 -1.35 69.54 -41.56
C PRO A 5 -0.86 68.85 -40.28
N SER A 6 -0.76 69.69 -39.26
CA SER A 6 -0.36 69.46 -37.87
C SER A 6 -1.23 68.44 -37.13
N THR A 7 -0.60 67.49 -36.43
CA THR A 7 -1.23 66.70 -35.38
C THR A 7 -0.91 67.29 -34.00
N SER A 8 -1.94 67.71 -33.29
CA SER A 8 -1.89 68.25 -31.93
C SER A 8 -1.61 67.13 -30.91
N PRO A 9 -0.79 67.34 -29.87
CA PRO A 9 -0.51 66.31 -28.86
C PRO A 9 -1.54 66.36 -27.73
N LEU A 10 -2.59 65.53 -27.80
CA LEU A 10 -3.51 65.30 -26.69
C LEU A 10 -3.41 63.85 -26.23
N GLY A 11 -3.01 63.64 -24.96
CA GLY A 11 -3.40 62.44 -24.22
C GLY A 11 -2.31 61.57 -23.58
N SER A 12 -1.10 62.07 -23.35
CA SER A 12 -0.03 61.29 -22.69
C SER A 12 -0.35 60.88 -21.24
N ASN A 13 -1.12 61.70 -20.50
CA ASN A 13 -1.46 61.40 -19.10
C ASN A 13 -2.51 60.30 -18.92
N LYS A 14 -3.58 60.28 -19.74
CA LYS A 14 -4.64 59.26 -19.64
C LYS A 14 -4.14 57.84 -19.95
N ARG A 15 -3.11 57.71 -20.80
CA ARG A 15 -2.52 56.40 -21.15
C ARG A 15 -1.68 55.83 -20.02
N ARG A 16 -0.87 56.66 -19.35
CA ARG A 16 -0.07 56.25 -18.18
C ARG A 16 -0.94 55.85 -16.99
N GLU A 17 -2.05 56.56 -16.77
CA GLU A 17 -2.94 56.28 -15.65
C GLU A 17 -3.69 54.96 -15.82
N ARG A 18 -4.16 54.65 -17.04
CA ARG A 18 -4.75 53.34 -17.37
C ARG A 18 -3.77 52.18 -17.21
N GLU A 19 -2.50 52.38 -17.57
CA GLU A 19 -1.48 51.34 -17.44
C GLU A 19 -1.09 51.07 -15.97
N LYS A 20 -1.10 52.11 -15.12
CA LYS A 20 -0.90 51.97 -13.67
C LYS A 20 -2.05 51.22 -13.02
N VAL A 21 -3.30 51.57 -13.34
CA VAL A 21 -4.49 50.90 -12.81
C VAL A 21 -4.54 49.43 -13.25
N LEU A 22 -4.16 49.13 -14.50
CA LEU A 22 -4.10 47.77 -15.00
C LEU A 22 -3.04 46.94 -14.27
N LYS A 23 -1.80 47.45 -14.14
CA LYS A 23 -0.71 46.77 -13.40
C LYS A 23 -1.05 46.55 -11.93
N GLN A 24 -1.77 47.49 -11.30
CA GLN A 24 -2.20 47.35 -9.90
C GLN A 24 -3.32 46.31 -9.74
N LYS A 25 -4.28 46.24 -10.69
CA LYS A 25 -5.31 45.19 -10.73
C LYS A 25 -4.72 43.80 -10.98
N THR A 26 -3.76 43.66 -11.89
CA THR A 26 -3.09 42.37 -12.14
C THR A 26 -2.28 41.94 -10.92
N GLY A 27 -1.58 42.87 -10.27
CA GLY A 27 -0.83 42.58 -9.05
C GLY A 27 -1.72 42.15 -7.87
N ALA A 28 -2.92 42.74 -7.74
CA ALA A 28 -3.90 42.35 -6.72
C ALA A 28 -4.48 40.95 -6.99
N MET A 29 -4.87 40.64 -8.23
CA MET A 29 -5.35 39.31 -8.62
C MET A 29 -4.29 38.21 -8.39
N ILE A 30 -3.02 38.49 -8.71
CA ILE A 30 -1.93 37.52 -8.50
C ILE A 30 -1.70 37.28 -7.00
N ARG A 31 -1.88 38.31 -6.15
CA ARG A 31 -1.72 38.20 -4.70
C ARG A 31 -2.88 37.43 -4.06
N GLU A 32 -4.11 37.69 -4.48
CA GLU A 32 -5.31 36.95 -4.06
C GLU A 32 -5.25 35.48 -4.50
N GLN A 33 -4.78 35.20 -5.72
CA GLN A 33 -4.57 33.82 -6.18
C GLN A 33 -3.48 33.11 -5.39
N LYS A 34 -2.37 33.79 -5.04
CA LYS A 34 -1.33 33.21 -4.17
C LYS A 34 -1.81 32.96 -2.75
N ASP A 35 -2.66 33.83 -2.21
CA ASP A 35 -3.23 33.69 -0.88
C ASP A 35 -4.35 32.63 -0.83
N GLU A 36 -5.05 32.38 -1.95
CA GLU A 36 -5.98 31.25 -2.08
C GLU A 36 -5.28 29.91 -2.36
N GLU A 37 -4.19 29.90 -3.12
CA GLU A 37 -3.40 28.69 -3.39
C GLU A 37 -2.62 28.25 -2.15
N SER A 38 -2.11 29.21 -1.36
CA SER A 38 -1.55 29.03 -0.01
C SER A 38 -2.53 28.40 0.99
N LYS A 39 -3.84 28.64 0.83
CA LYS A 39 -4.89 28.05 1.69
C LYS A 39 -5.39 26.69 1.19
N ARG A 40 -5.03 26.27 -0.03
CA ARG A 40 -5.45 25.00 -0.64
C ARG A 40 -4.39 23.89 -0.57
N GLU A 41 -3.33 24.10 0.20
CA GLU A 41 -2.30 23.08 0.45
C GLU A 41 -2.24 22.69 1.92
N THR A 42 -3.23 21.95 2.39
CA THR A 42 -2.96 20.90 3.36
C THR A 42 -3.76 19.67 2.93
N CYS A 43 -3.17 18.88 2.04
CA CYS A 43 -3.52 17.46 1.99
C CYS A 43 -3.44 16.95 3.44
N PRO A 44 -4.50 16.32 4.00
CA PRO A 44 -4.43 15.79 5.35
C PRO A 44 -3.21 14.89 5.42
N THR A 45 -2.32 15.18 6.37
CA THR A 45 -1.03 14.53 6.54
C THR A 45 -1.22 13.03 6.39
N VAL A 46 -0.71 12.45 5.31
CA VAL A 46 -0.81 11.01 5.07
C VAL A 46 -0.16 10.32 6.26
N TRP A 47 -0.92 9.51 6.99
CA TRP A 47 -0.40 8.81 8.15
C TRP A 47 0.78 7.93 7.72
N LYS A 48 1.94 8.14 8.34
CA LYS A 48 3.13 7.32 8.12
C LYS A 48 3.29 6.37 9.32
N PRO A 49 3.25 5.06 9.10
CA PRO A 49 3.46 4.10 10.18
C PRO A 49 4.88 4.24 10.74
N ARG A 50 5.01 4.20 12.07
CA ARG A 50 6.28 4.11 12.79
C ARG A 50 6.27 2.85 13.67
N THR A 51 7.44 2.40 14.10
CA THR A 51 7.54 1.29 15.05
C THR A 51 7.46 1.85 16.48
N PRO A 52 6.59 1.34 17.35
CA PRO A 52 6.52 1.79 18.74
C PRO A 52 7.74 1.28 19.52
N GLU A 53 8.31 2.14 20.36
CA GLU A 53 9.50 1.80 21.17
C GLU A 53 9.12 1.25 22.56
N SER A 54 7.90 1.52 23.01
CA SER A 54 7.39 1.08 24.31
C SER A 54 5.91 0.73 24.24
N GLU A 55 5.41 0.00 25.24
CA GLU A 55 3.98 -0.36 25.34
C GLU A 55 3.07 0.87 25.45
N LYS A 56 3.50 1.89 26.21
CA LYS A 56 2.79 3.18 26.31
C LYS A 56 2.76 3.94 24.98
N ASP A 57 3.85 3.91 24.22
CA ASP A 57 3.92 4.51 22.88
C ASP A 57 2.98 3.75 21.91
N LEU A 58 2.93 2.42 22.00
CA LEU A 58 1.99 1.60 21.23
C LEU A 58 0.53 1.97 21.54
N GLU A 59 0.15 2.09 22.81
CA GLU A 59 -1.21 2.48 23.21
C GLU A 59 -1.59 3.86 22.66
N LYS A 60 -0.68 4.84 22.78
CA LYS A 60 -0.88 6.17 22.21
C LYS A 60 -1.05 6.13 20.69
N MET A 61 -0.21 5.36 20.01
CA MET A 61 -0.32 5.16 18.56
C MET A 61 -1.63 4.50 18.15
N LEU A 62 -2.12 3.51 18.91
CA LEU A 62 -3.40 2.87 18.63
C LEU A 62 -4.56 3.87 18.75
N GLU A 63 -4.52 4.75 19.75
CA GLU A 63 -5.51 5.81 19.91
C GLU A 63 -5.45 6.84 18.77
N GLU A 64 -4.24 7.23 18.35
CA GLU A 64 -4.04 8.10 17.19
C GLU A 64 -4.62 7.47 15.91
N ILE A 65 -4.39 6.17 15.68
CA ILE A 65 -4.93 5.45 14.51
C ILE A 65 -6.45 5.41 14.54
N ARG A 66 -7.06 5.11 15.69
CA ARG A 66 -8.52 5.04 15.84
C ARG A 66 -9.20 6.38 15.57
N MET A 67 -8.56 7.47 15.98
CA MET A 67 -9.08 8.82 15.83
C MET A 67 -8.71 9.46 14.47
N HIS A 68 -7.83 8.83 13.68
CA HIS A 68 -7.36 9.42 12.43
C HIS A 68 -8.48 9.43 11.37
N PRO A 69 -8.89 10.60 10.85
CA PRO A 69 -10.06 10.70 9.97
C PRO A 69 -9.83 10.06 8.59
N ASN A 70 -8.58 10.00 8.14
CA ASN A 70 -8.22 9.52 6.80
C ASN A 70 -7.06 8.53 6.88
N LEU A 71 -7.36 7.24 7.08
CA LEU A 71 -6.35 6.18 6.98
C LEU A 71 -6.14 5.78 5.51
N PRO A 72 -4.91 5.44 5.11
CA PRO A 72 -4.65 4.96 3.76
C PRO A 72 -5.45 3.67 3.51
N LYS A 73 -6.24 3.66 2.43
CA LYS A 73 -7.00 2.47 2.05
C LYS A 73 -6.04 1.38 1.60
N ARG A 74 -6.16 0.19 2.19
CA ARG A 74 -5.38 -0.97 1.77
C ARG A 74 -5.77 -1.37 0.34
N SER A 75 -4.77 -1.67 -0.49
CA SER A 75 -5.01 -2.32 -1.78
C SER A 75 -5.19 -3.82 -1.58
N TYR A 76 -6.25 -4.37 -2.17
CA TYR A 76 -6.45 -5.82 -2.15
C TYR A 76 -5.50 -6.48 -3.16
N PRO A 77 -4.72 -7.48 -2.74
CA PRO A 77 -3.83 -8.18 -3.66
C PRO A 77 -4.68 -9.00 -4.63
N LYS A 78 -4.45 -8.83 -5.92
CA LYS A 78 -5.13 -9.60 -6.97
C LYS A 78 -4.45 -10.95 -7.13
N GLU A 79 -5.26 -12.00 -7.24
CA GLU A 79 -4.75 -13.35 -7.44
C GLU A 79 -3.89 -13.41 -8.73
N PRO A 80 -2.68 -14.01 -8.67
CA PRO A 80 -1.80 -14.06 -9.82
C PRO A 80 -2.26 -15.10 -10.84
N HIS A 81 -2.23 -14.73 -12.11
CA HIS A 81 -2.48 -15.64 -13.23
C HIS A 81 -1.19 -15.89 -14.01
N PHE A 82 -0.97 -17.14 -14.40
CA PHE A 82 0.24 -17.56 -15.11
C PHE A 82 -0.06 -17.88 -16.57
N LYS A 83 0.83 -17.44 -17.46
CA LYS A 83 0.78 -17.88 -18.86
C LYS A 83 1.26 -19.33 -18.95
N PRO A 84 0.69 -20.14 -19.88
CA PRO A 84 1.22 -21.47 -20.17
C PRO A 84 2.73 -21.41 -20.47
N GLY A 85 3.50 -22.39 -20.00
CA GLY A 85 4.95 -22.45 -20.18
C GLY A 85 5.79 -21.59 -19.23
N THR A 86 5.17 -20.85 -18.30
CA THR A 86 5.92 -20.13 -17.25
C THR A 86 6.64 -21.12 -16.32
N SER A 87 7.95 -20.94 -16.12
CA SER A 87 8.75 -21.83 -15.26
C SER A 87 8.19 -21.90 -13.83
N ALA A 88 8.31 -23.07 -13.18
CA ALA A 88 7.91 -23.27 -11.79
C ALA A 88 8.53 -22.22 -10.85
N LYS A 89 9.84 -21.95 -11.00
CA LYS A 89 10.55 -20.94 -10.22
C LYS A 89 9.91 -19.55 -10.35
N SER A 90 9.60 -19.11 -11.57
CA SER A 90 8.98 -17.80 -11.81
C SER A 90 7.56 -17.74 -11.20
N ARG A 91 6.78 -18.82 -11.35
CA ARG A 91 5.46 -18.92 -10.71
C ARG A 91 5.57 -18.78 -9.19
N LEU A 92 6.45 -19.57 -8.56
CA LEU A 92 6.67 -19.56 -7.12
C LEU A 92 7.15 -18.19 -6.60
N GLN A 93 8.01 -17.49 -7.35
CA GLN A 93 8.43 -16.12 -6.98
C GLN A 93 7.27 -15.13 -6.97
N VAL A 94 6.37 -15.21 -7.96
CA VAL A 94 5.17 -14.36 -8.00
C VAL A 94 4.21 -14.72 -6.87
N LEU A 95 4.00 -16.02 -6.60
CA LEU A 95 3.20 -16.48 -5.48
C LEU A 95 3.76 -16.01 -4.13
N GLN A 96 5.07 -16.09 -3.93
CA GLN A 96 5.71 -15.61 -2.71
C GLN A 96 5.52 -14.11 -2.53
N ARG A 97 5.64 -13.31 -3.60
CA ARG A 97 5.34 -11.86 -3.55
C ARG A 97 3.89 -11.60 -3.21
N PHE A 98 2.96 -12.37 -3.78
CA PHE A 98 1.54 -12.29 -3.44
C PHE A 98 1.29 -12.59 -1.96
N ILE A 99 1.84 -13.69 -1.43
CA ILE A 99 1.75 -14.03 0.01
C ILE A 99 2.37 -12.92 0.87
N SER A 100 3.54 -12.40 0.50
CA SER A 100 4.22 -11.32 1.22
C SER A 100 3.44 -10.01 1.23
N SER A 101 2.58 -9.75 0.24
CA SER A 101 1.75 -8.54 0.20
C SER A 101 0.69 -8.47 1.29
N PHE A 102 0.33 -9.62 1.91
CA PHE A 102 -0.55 -9.64 3.06
C PHE A 102 0.15 -9.16 4.33
N GLU A 103 1.49 -9.11 4.36
CA GLU A 103 2.31 -8.78 5.54
C GLU A 103 2.16 -9.77 6.70
N TYR A 104 3.17 -9.80 7.58
CA TYR A 104 3.13 -10.66 8.75
C TYR A 104 2.27 -10.04 9.85
N ASN A 105 1.37 -10.83 10.43
CA ASN A 105 0.50 -10.36 11.49
C ASN A 105 1.23 -10.25 12.85
N HIS A 106 1.50 -9.00 13.25
CA HIS A 106 2.07 -8.66 14.55
C HIS A 106 1.04 -8.17 15.59
N THR A 107 -0.25 -8.12 15.25
CA THR A 107 -1.32 -7.49 16.06
C THR A 107 -1.76 -8.30 17.28
N LYS A 108 -1.07 -9.42 17.59
CA LYS A 108 -1.40 -10.43 18.62
C LYS A 108 -2.76 -11.14 18.44
N GLU A 109 -3.69 -10.56 17.70
CA GLU A 109 -4.97 -11.16 17.30
C GLU A 109 -4.79 -12.21 16.18
N ASN A 110 -5.75 -13.13 16.07
CA ASN A 110 -5.86 -14.04 14.93
C ASN A 110 -7.14 -13.68 14.17
N PHE A 111 -7.00 -13.31 12.90
CA PHE A 111 -8.15 -12.92 12.07
C PHE A 111 -8.89 -14.12 11.48
N PHE A 112 -8.18 -15.24 11.25
CA PHE A 112 -8.75 -16.42 10.62
C PHE A 112 -8.80 -17.61 11.59
N GLN A 113 -9.89 -18.36 11.54
CA GLN A 113 -10.05 -19.55 12.38
C GLN A 113 -9.32 -20.75 11.78
N ILE A 114 -8.21 -21.12 12.40
CA ILE A 114 -7.36 -22.22 11.94
C ILE A 114 -7.62 -23.48 12.75
N ARG A 115 -7.98 -24.56 12.06
CA ARG A 115 -8.10 -25.90 12.63
C ARG A 115 -7.31 -26.87 11.74
N LYS A 116 -6.29 -27.50 12.32
CA LYS A 116 -5.30 -28.34 11.60
C LYS A 116 -5.79 -29.76 11.31
N ASP A 117 -6.81 -30.16 12.04
CA ASP A 117 -7.53 -31.43 12.00
C ASP A 117 -8.59 -31.48 10.90
N LEU A 118 -8.86 -30.35 10.24
CA LEU A 118 -9.85 -30.28 9.18
C LEU A 118 -9.29 -30.74 7.84
N GLY A 119 -10.16 -31.38 7.05
CA GLY A 119 -9.82 -31.83 5.70
C GLY A 119 -9.53 -30.70 4.72
N MET A 120 -9.01 -31.09 3.55
CA MET A 120 -8.54 -30.18 2.49
C MET A 120 -9.56 -29.10 2.11
N ASN A 121 -10.85 -29.43 2.08
CA ASN A 121 -11.92 -28.47 1.74
C ASN A 121 -11.95 -27.25 2.66
N ARG A 122 -11.69 -27.42 3.98
CA ARG A 122 -11.62 -26.27 4.87
C ARG A 122 -10.36 -25.46 4.60
N ILE A 123 -9.22 -26.10 4.43
CA ILE A 123 -7.95 -25.40 4.12
C ILE A 123 -8.16 -24.48 2.91
N MET A 124 -8.80 -25.01 1.86
CA MET A 124 -9.14 -24.25 0.66
C MET A 124 -10.14 -23.12 0.92
N SER A 125 -11.18 -23.35 1.74
CA SER A 125 -12.14 -22.31 2.12
C SER A 125 -11.47 -21.18 2.90
N THR A 126 -10.65 -21.50 3.90
CA THR A 126 -9.93 -20.51 4.71
C THR A 126 -8.94 -19.72 3.87
N ALA A 127 -8.28 -20.33 2.89
CA ALA A 127 -7.41 -19.60 1.96
C ALA A 127 -8.20 -18.58 1.12
N LYS A 128 -9.43 -18.91 0.70
CA LYS A 128 -10.32 -17.95 0.02
C LYS A 128 -10.74 -16.81 0.94
N ASP A 129 -11.07 -17.13 2.18
CA ASP A 129 -11.39 -16.10 3.19
C ASP A 129 -10.22 -15.14 3.38
N VAL A 130 -8.97 -15.66 3.45
CA VAL A 130 -7.75 -14.85 3.52
C VAL A 130 -7.64 -13.90 2.33
N ILE A 131 -7.84 -14.39 1.10
CA ILE A 131 -7.76 -13.56 -0.12
C ILE A 131 -8.85 -12.47 -0.14
N ASN A 132 -10.08 -12.82 0.25
CA ASN A 132 -11.22 -11.92 0.23
C ASN A 132 -11.11 -10.81 1.27
N GLU A 133 -10.69 -11.16 2.49
CA GLU A 133 -10.56 -10.19 3.59
C GLU A 133 -9.31 -9.33 3.45
N GLY A 134 -8.24 -9.87 2.85
CA GLY A 134 -7.02 -9.11 2.61
C GLY A 134 -6.41 -8.59 3.91
N LEU A 135 -6.40 -9.39 4.99
CA LEU A 135 -5.83 -9.05 6.30
C LEU A 135 -4.43 -9.67 6.50
N PRO A 136 -3.60 -9.15 7.43
CA PRO A 136 -2.30 -9.73 7.73
C PRO A 136 -2.35 -11.19 8.20
N ILE A 137 -1.33 -11.97 7.84
CA ILE A 137 -1.30 -13.42 8.07
C ILE A 137 -0.08 -13.89 8.86
N LYS A 138 -0.18 -15.06 9.46
CA LYS A 138 0.88 -15.81 10.15
C LYS A 138 1.31 -17.02 9.32
N CYS A 139 2.34 -17.71 9.80
CA CYS A 139 2.99 -18.80 9.10
C CYS A 139 2.04 -19.93 8.65
N ILE A 140 1.05 -20.29 9.46
CA ILE A 140 0.10 -21.36 9.12
C ILE A 140 -0.96 -20.93 8.09
N GLU A 141 -1.41 -19.67 8.12
CA GLU A 141 -2.30 -19.11 7.10
C GLU A 141 -1.57 -19.02 5.75
N ALA A 142 -0.29 -18.63 5.77
CA ALA A 142 0.55 -18.62 4.58
C ALA A 142 0.70 -20.02 3.96
N VAL A 143 0.80 -21.09 4.78
CA VAL A 143 0.82 -22.47 4.29
C VAL A 143 -0.52 -22.86 3.63
N PHE A 144 -1.66 -22.44 4.20
CA PHE A 144 -2.97 -22.69 3.60
C PHE A 144 -3.12 -21.97 2.26
N LEU A 145 -2.68 -20.71 2.22
CA LEU A 145 -2.68 -19.90 1.01
C LEU A 145 -1.76 -20.50 -0.07
N ALA A 146 -0.55 -20.95 0.29
CA ALA A 146 0.35 -21.64 -0.62
C ALA A 146 -0.25 -22.94 -1.17
N CYS A 147 -0.95 -23.72 -0.33
CA CYS A 147 -1.65 -24.93 -0.75
C CYS A 147 -2.74 -24.61 -1.79
N TYR A 148 -3.54 -23.58 -1.53
CA TYR A 148 -4.58 -23.11 -2.46
C TYR A 148 -4.00 -22.62 -3.78
N LEU A 149 -2.99 -21.75 -3.75
CA LEU A 149 -2.43 -21.11 -4.94
C LEU A 149 -1.66 -22.06 -5.86
N THR A 150 -1.18 -23.18 -5.32
CA THR A 150 -0.40 -24.19 -6.07
C THR A 150 -1.24 -25.42 -6.43
N ARG A 151 -2.54 -25.45 -6.10
CA ARG A 151 -3.41 -26.62 -6.26
C ARG A 151 -3.37 -27.26 -7.66
N ASP A 152 -3.33 -26.44 -8.70
CA ASP A 152 -3.37 -26.87 -10.11
C ASP A 152 -1.96 -26.99 -10.73
N MET A 153 -0.91 -26.91 -9.90
CA MET A 153 0.48 -27.07 -10.33
C MET A 153 0.95 -28.51 -10.07
N GLU A 154 0.62 -29.41 -11.00
CA GLU A 154 0.93 -30.85 -10.90
C GLU A 154 2.43 -31.16 -10.94
N ASP A 155 3.22 -30.22 -11.48
CA ASP A 155 4.68 -30.32 -11.53
C ASP A 155 5.38 -30.01 -10.20
N LEU A 156 4.60 -29.77 -9.12
CA LEU A 156 5.11 -29.42 -7.79
C LEU A 156 4.71 -30.45 -6.72
N VAL A 157 5.71 -30.99 -6.02
CA VAL A 157 5.49 -31.70 -4.76
C VAL A 157 5.52 -30.70 -3.61
N ARG A 158 4.55 -30.79 -2.69
CA ARG A 158 4.35 -29.80 -1.62
C ARG A 158 4.26 -30.51 -0.27
N ILE A 159 5.09 -30.07 0.67
CA ILE A 159 5.16 -30.68 2.00
C ILE A 159 5.17 -29.57 3.07
N PRO A 160 4.24 -29.60 4.04
CA PRO A 160 4.32 -28.70 5.19
C PRO A 160 5.47 -29.11 6.12
N VAL A 161 6.44 -28.23 6.34
CA VAL A 161 7.59 -28.45 7.22
C VAL A 161 7.45 -27.61 8.47
N ARG A 162 7.44 -28.28 9.63
CA ARG A 162 7.33 -27.62 10.95
C ARG A 162 8.69 -27.56 11.63
N PHE A 163 9.01 -26.41 12.20
CA PHE A 163 10.16 -26.17 13.05
C PHE A 163 9.71 -25.90 14.48
N GLN A 164 10.42 -26.51 15.44
CA GLN A 164 10.38 -26.12 16.84
C GLN A 164 11.79 -25.75 17.25
N THR A 165 12.00 -24.47 17.56
CA THR A 165 13.33 -23.92 17.85
C THR A 165 13.36 -23.43 19.28
N LYS A 166 14.37 -23.86 20.04
CA LYS A 166 14.68 -23.32 21.35
C LYS A 166 15.79 -22.29 21.21
N VAL A 167 15.56 -21.10 21.72
CA VAL A 167 16.57 -20.02 21.75
C VAL A 167 17.27 -19.99 23.11
N GLU A 168 18.42 -19.33 23.17
CA GLU A 168 19.32 -19.33 24.34
C GLU A 168 18.65 -18.84 25.64
N ASN A 169 17.72 -17.88 25.53
CA ASN A 169 16.93 -17.39 26.67
C ASN A 169 15.87 -18.40 27.19
N GLY A 170 15.87 -19.64 26.70
CA GLY A 170 14.98 -20.71 27.12
C GLY A 170 13.62 -20.75 26.40
N ASN A 171 13.26 -19.70 25.64
CA ASN A 171 12.00 -19.65 24.92
C ASN A 171 11.94 -20.66 23.77
N VAL A 172 10.74 -21.22 23.53
CA VAL A 172 10.49 -22.15 22.43
C VAL A 172 9.54 -21.51 21.42
N TYR A 173 9.99 -21.41 20.18
CA TYR A 173 9.22 -20.90 19.06
C TYR A 173 8.83 -22.01 18.11
N ARG A 174 7.65 -21.89 17.50
CA ARG A 174 7.14 -22.84 16.51
C ARG A 174 6.86 -22.11 15.21
N HIS A 175 7.37 -22.64 14.12
CA HIS A 175 7.18 -22.10 12.79
C HIS A 175 6.80 -23.21 11.81
N ILE A 176 6.10 -22.86 10.73
CA ILE A 176 5.74 -23.81 9.68
C ILE A 176 5.88 -23.11 8.33
N VAL A 177 6.40 -23.84 7.36
CA VAL A 177 6.55 -23.39 5.96
C VAL A 177 6.01 -24.45 5.02
N MET A 178 5.74 -24.07 3.77
CA MET A 178 5.47 -25.03 2.69
C MET A 178 6.77 -25.25 1.91
N ALA A 179 7.39 -26.41 2.04
CA ALA A 179 8.48 -26.82 1.16
C ALA A 179 7.88 -27.24 -0.18
N VAL A 180 8.55 -26.85 -1.27
CA VAL A 180 8.10 -27.13 -2.63
C VAL A 180 9.25 -27.74 -3.39
N GLU A 181 9.01 -28.88 -4.03
CA GLU A 181 9.98 -29.54 -4.89
C GLU A 181 9.52 -29.47 -6.36
N ASN A 182 10.49 -29.23 -7.25
CA ASN A 182 10.30 -29.26 -8.70
C ASN A 182 11.57 -29.83 -9.37
N LEU A 183 11.43 -30.96 -10.08
CA LEU A 183 12.49 -31.59 -10.88
C LEU A 183 13.77 -31.92 -10.09
N GLY A 184 13.61 -32.51 -8.91
CA GLY A 184 14.66 -32.90 -7.97
C GLY A 184 15.22 -31.76 -7.11
N LYS A 185 14.61 -30.56 -7.13
CA LYS A 185 15.10 -29.38 -6.41
C LYS A 185 14.07 -28.87 -5.43
N TRP A 186 14.51 -28.61 -4.19
CA TRP A 186 13.74 -28.02 -3.09
C TRP A 186 13.95 -26.51 -2.99
#